data_AF-A0A6A4A7A3-F1
#
_entry.id   AF-A0A6A4A7A3-F1
#
_cell.length_a   1.000
_cell.length_b   1.000
_cell.length_c   1.000
_cell.angle_alpha   90.00
_cell.angle_beta   90.00
_cell.angle_gamma   90.00
#
_symmetry.space_group_name_H-M   'P 1'
#
loop_
_entity.id
_entity.type
_entity.pdbx_description
1 polymer ?
#
loop_
_entity_poly.entity_id
_entity_poly.type
_entity_poly.pdbx_seq_one_letter_code
_entity_poly.pdbx_strand_id
1 'polypeptide(L)'
;MSSGSRVLWPTSSWQRTSLISRTSDGSILGPRSKAVQTRIPRADSNTGWLYELQLSQPLPAVDISRTPMSEMLSASRYAEVVRMMHKVVPILVRLNRVNILVFGSILFLPARVTRPWIPLLGVISLAPPLSFTLFLSVEILELLVRRNYEFWFVSVLNLINWIGVGQVFGDFRAIVCVSFWLNSQSVISIDANYRTYQTTAKSIVMAGPSMLALVFCCSYRLIVDAATSPSLWVGSVELQWHQIVIFTASTLIVFMFKKAYAKVFRSRRIHDEAVANSEGGRHVISCVLVRARMCLMPAATKHCLRVTNFVTNQPASASCTQQLRLARHESVVVDARRVLLPEQFLERIVTPCIKTALYATAVTSLATTAVSWVLLLCSVKHSVLPSSIVAFVTSLLFVSTTAALAQKDLLRLLLWNFDVLFSTVQATMLALCLLDLLSWGAASSCAVIAWWLWFIRLLLLDALTPSVTAKLHFRKLALPVIILVLCIATACAMKIVSSHDTVFTSRLFFSISLPHLGTYEEHTNTLAVQRVATIIGWNARLLFELAVDDPNQLIFICRRIEYVSPFLTFSEPLPTDQQQILPKRTQRWRRKQPQAIVVVPQIPRSSDSKANVADGPATFVTG
;
A
#
# COMPACT_ATOMS: atom_id res chain seq x y z
N MET A 1 0.10 51.88 24.35
CA MET A 1 -1.20 51.48 24.94
C MET A 1 -1.73 50.33 24.09
N SER A 2 -1.34 49.10 24.44
CA SER A 2 -2.21 48.02 24.99
C SER A 2 -3.33 47.63 24.02
N SER A 3 -3.51 46.41 23.54
CA SER A 3 -3.34 45.04 24.07
C SER A 3 -3.61 44.10 22.87
N GLY A 4 -3.04 42.92 22.64
CA GLY A 4 -2.47 41.94 23.54
C GLY A 4 -3.25 40.62 23.46
N SER A 5 -2.89 39.71 22.54
CA SER A 5 -3.26 38.29 22.61
C SER A 5 -2.38 37.44 21.68
N ARG A 6 -1.21 37.05 22.22
CA ARG A 6 -0.35 35.98 21.70
C ARG A 6 -0.85 34.65 22.27
N VAL A 7 -1.17 33.70 21.40
CA VAL A 7 -1.46 32.32 21.78
C VAL A 7 -0.13 31.55 21.83
N LEU A 8 0.20 31.09 23.04
CA LEU A 8 1.37 30.29 23.40
C LEU A 8 1.17 28.82 22.95
N TRP A 9 2.15 28.30 22.23
CA TRP A 9 2.33 26.85 22.01
C TRP A 9 3.22 26.27 23.13
N PRO A 10 2.84 25.18 23.81
CA PRO A 10 3.69 24.59 24.83
C PRO A 10 4.74 23.66 24.19
N THR A 11 6.01 24.03 24.36
CA THR A 11 7.19 23.17 24.16
C THR A 11 7.37 22.28 25.39
N SER A 12 7.12 20.97 25.28
CA SER A 12 7.45 20.01 26.34
C SER A 12 8.80 19.34 26.05
N SER A 13 9.82 19.83 26.74
CA SER A 13 11.14 19.24 26.90
C SER A 13 11.10 18.03 27.83
N TRP A 14 11.48 16.84 27.36
CA TRP A 14 11.77 15.70 28.24
C TRP A 14 13.27 15.67 28.57
N GLN A 15 13.65 16.38 29.64
CA GLN A 15 14.91 16.15 30.35
C GLN A 15 14.77 14.86 31.16
N ARG A 16 15.68 13.91 30.93
CA ARG A 16 15.78 12.66 31.69
C ARG A 16 16.84 12.85 32.78
N THR A 17 16.42 13.31 33.96
CA THR A 17 17.25 13.37 35.16
C THR A 17 17.43 11.98 35.75
N SER A 18 18.69 11.56 35.82
CA SER A 18 19.19 10.46 36.64
C SER A 18 19.03 10.79 38.12
N LEU A 19 18.33 9.95 38.88
CA LEU A 19 18.31 10.03 40.34
C LEU A 19 18.71 8.69 40.93
N ILE A 20 19.95 8.69 41.40
CA ILE A 20 20.56 7.73 42.31
C ILE A 20 19.76 7.80 43.62
N SER A 21 19.23 6.67 44.08
CA SER A 21 18.81 6.51 45.48
C SER A 21 19.57 5.36 46.10
N ARG A 22 20.15 5.66 47.26
CA ARG A 22 21.09 4.88 48.06
C ARG A 22 20.42 4.76 49.44
N THR A 23 20.05 3.56 49.84
CA THR A 23 19.65 3.18 51.22
C THR A 23 19.95 1.67 51.35
N SER A 24 21.08 1.30 51.95
CA SER A 24 21.30 0.99 53.38
C SER A 24 20.59 -0.28 53.86
N ASP A 25 21.41 -1.32 53.99
CA ASP A 25 21.45 -2.42 54.98
C ASP A 25 20.16 -3.05 55.53
N GLY A 26 20.09 -4.37 55.32
CA GLY A 26 19.17 -5.29 55.97
C GLY A 26 19.61 -6.72 55.72
N SER A 27 20.59 -7.20 56.48
CA SER A 27 21.12 -8.56 56.47
C SER A 27 20.11 -9.56 57.05
N ILE A 28 19.63 -10.51 56.24
CA ILE A 28 19.03 -11.77 56.73
C ILE A 28 19.55 -12.92 55.86
N LEU A 29 20.19 -13.89 56.53
CA LEU A 29 20.72 -15.14 55.98
C LEU A 29 19.63 -15.97 55.30
N GLY A 30 19.91 -16.46 54.10
CA GLY A 30 19.15 -17.49 53.38
C GLY A 30 20.08 -18.35 52.51
N PRO A 31 19.76 -19.63 52.27
CA PRO A 31 20.76 -20.66 52.03
C PRO A 31 21.41 -20.61 50.64
N ARG A 32 22.69 -20.98 50.67
CA ARG A 32 23.67 -21.07 49.59
C ARG A 32 23.16 -21.92 48.41
N SER A 33 22.48 -21.29 47.46
CA SER A 33 22.23 -21.84 46.13
C SER A 33 23.56 -21.97 45.39
N LYS A 34 23.95 -23.21 45.05
CA LYS A 34 25.10 -23.49 44.20
C LYS A 34 24.88 -22.77 42.86
N ALA A 35 25.71 -21.78 42.58
CA ALA A 35 25.83 -21.19 41.27
C ALA A 35 26.25 -22.30 40.29
N VAL A 36 25.27 -22.88 39.60
CA VAL A 36 25.52 -23.55 38.32
C VAL A 36 25.94 -22.43 37.40
N GLN A 37 27.26 -22.28 37.27
CA GLN A 37 27.90 -21.45 36.29
C GLN A 37 27.58 -22.08 34.93
N THR A 38 26.41 -21.72 34.38
CA THR A 38 26.07 -21.99 32.99
C THR A 38 27.11 -21.29 32.15
N ARG A 39 28.11 -22.09 31.76
CA ARG A 39 29.10 -21.78 30.75
C ARG A 39 28.37 -21.11 29.59
N ILE A 40 28.54 -19.80 29.45
CA ILE A 40 28.11 -19.06 28.27
C ILE A 40 28.71 -19.84 27.09
N PRO A 41 27.89 -20.43 26.19
CA PRO A 41 28.44 -21.03 24.99
C PRO A 41 29.22 -19.92 24.29
N ARG A 42 30.51 -20.15 24.05
CA ARG A 42 31.29 -19.29 23.14
C ARG A 42 30.43 -19.11 21.90
N ALA A 43 30.03 -17.86 21.63
CA ALA A 43 29.32 -17.54 20.40
C ALA A 43 30.16 -18.05 19.23
N ASP A 44 29.64 -19.02 18.48
CA ASP A 44 30.28 -19.49 17.27
C ASP A 44 30.59 -18.26 16.40
N SER A 45 31.85 -18.10 15.99
CA SER A 45 32.33 -16.98 15.17
C SER A 45 31.57 -16.80 13.86
N ASN A 46 30.80 -17.81 13.44
CA ASN A 46 29.89 -17.77 12.29
C ASN A 46 28.55 -17.06 12.56
N THR A 47 28.14 -16.82 13.80
CA THR A 47 26.85 -16.18 14.13
C THR A 47 26.88 -14.65 14.01
N GLY A 48 28.06 -14.03 13.93
CA GLY A 48 28.21 -12.57 13.82
C GLY A 48 27.79 -11.98 12.47
N TRP A 49 27.57 -12.82 11.46
CA TRP A 49 27.28 -12.41 10.07
C TRP A 49 25.85 -12.70 9.63
N LEU A 50 25.09 -13.42 10.46
CA LEU A 50 23.69 -13.70 10.22
C LEU A 50 22.85 -12.58 10.83
N TYR A 51 21.92 -12.03 10.04
CA TYR A 51 20.94 -11.06 10.48
C TYR A 51 19.56 -11.67 10.38
N GLU A 52 18.72 -11.41 11.38
CA GLU A 52 17.32 -11.79 11.35
C GLU A 52 16.47 -10.53 11.16
N LEU A 53 15.47 -10.65 10.30
CA LEU A 53 14.48 -9.60 10.10
C LEU A 53 13.49 -9.60 11.29
N GLN A 54 13.62 -8.61 12.18
CA GLN A 54 12.82 -8.48 13.39
C GLN A 54 11.94 -7.23 13.36
N LEU A 55 10.85 -7.28 14.12
CA LEU A 55 9.88 -6.19 14.23
C LEU A 55 10.53 -4.98 14.92
N SER A 56 10.43 -3.78 14.32
CA SER A 56 11.05 -2.58 14.89
C SER A 56 10.25 -1.96 16.05
N GLN A 57 8.93 -2.14 16.06
CA GLN A 57 8.02 -1.58 17.06
C GLN A 57 6.93 -2.58 17.43
N PRO A 58 6.48 -2.64 18.69
CA PRO A 58 5.40 -3.54 19.08
C PRO A 58 4.13 -3.25 18.26
N LEU A 59 3.48 -4.32 17.80
CA LEU A 59 2.23 -4.22 17.04
C LEU A 59 1.12 -3.69 17.95
N PRO A 60 0.33 -2.69 17.51
CA PRO A 60 -0.73 -2.14 18.34
C PRO A 60 -1.86 -3.17 18.52
N ALA A 61 -2.47 -3.16 19.71
CA ALA A 61 -3.75 -3.82 19.94
C ALA A 61 -4.86 -2.91 19.41
N VAL A 62 -5.83 -3.49 18.71
CA VAL A 62 -6.91 -2.77 18.04
C VAL A 62 -8.24 -3.42 18.38
N ASP A 63 -9.21 -2.62 18.80
CA ASP A 63 -10.60 -3.03 18.97
C ASP A 63 -11.35 -2.92 17.64
N ILE A 64 -11.67 -4.09 17.09
CA ILE A 64 -12.32 -4.22 15.79
C ILE A 64 -13.84 -3.97 15.91
N SER A 65 -14.39 -4.04 17.12
CA SER A 65 -15.83 -3.89 17.35
C SER A 65 -16.32 -2.46 17.16
N ARG A 66 -15.44 -1.46 17.33
CA ARG A 66 -15.75 -0.05 17.14
C ARG A 66 -15.96 0.29 15.67
N THR A 67 -17.21 0.55 15.34
CA THR A 67 -17.70 0.98 14.01
C THR A 67 -18.51 2.27 14.18
N PRO A 68 -18.62 3.14 13.15
CA PRO A 68 -19.47 4.32 13.24
C PRO A 68 -20.89 3.97 13.70
N MET A 69 -21.44 2.86 13.20
CA MET A 69 -22.76 2.39 13.58
C MET A 69 -22.87 1.92 15.04
N SER A 70 -21.81 1.38 15.63
CA SER A 70 -21.82 0.98 17.05
C SER A 70 -21.68 2.17 18.00
N GLU A 71 -21.08 3.27 17.55
CA GLU A 71 -21.00 4.51 18.33
C GLU A 71 -22.31 5.30 18.29
N MET A 72 -23.02 5.24 17.16
CA MET A 72 -24.30 5.93 16.98
C MET A 72 -25.49 5.21 17.64
N LEU A 73 -25.40 3.90 17.89
CA LEU A 73 -26.51 3.07 18.37
C LEU A 73 -26.23 2.40 19.71
N SER A 74 -27.29 2.23 20.51
CA SER A 74 -27.27 1.34 21.69
C SER A 74 -26.95 -0.11 21.28
N ALA A 75 -26.27 -0.87 22.14
CA ALA A 75 -25.83 -2.25 21.87
C ALA A 75 -26.96 -3.19 21.37
N SER A 76 -28.18 -3.07 21.91
CA SER A 76 -29.33 -3.88 21.48
C SER A 76 -29.75 -3.59 20.03
N ARG A 77 -29.91 -2.30 19.69
CA ARG A 77 -30.22 -1.84 18.33
C ARG A 77 -29.10 -2.18 17.36
N TYR A 78 -27.84 -2.05 17.78
CA TYR A 78 -26.70 -2.44 16.96
C TYR A 78 -26.75 -3.93 16.59
N ALA A 79 -26.99 -4.81 17.56
CA ALA A 79 -27.11 -6.25 17.31
C ALA A 79 -28.27 -6.58 16.35
N GLU A 80 -29.40 -5.87 16.46
CA GLU A 80 -30.53 -6.01 15.54
C GLU A 80 -30.16 -5.58 14.11
N VAL A 81 -29.51 -4.41 13.95
CA VAL A 81 -29.05 -3.94 12.65
C VAL A 81 -28.03 -4.90 12.04
N VAL A 82 -27.09 -5.43 12.82
CA VAL A 82 -26.11 -6.43 12.36
C VAL A 82 -26.81 -7.70 11.85
N ARG A 83 -27.87 -8.15 12.55
CA ARG A 83 -28.67 -9.29 12.10
C ARG A 83 -29.42 -8.98 10.79
N MET A 84 -29.98 -7.78 10.67
CA MET A 84 -30.64 -7.33 9.44
C MET A 84 -29.66 -7.22 8.27
N MET A 85 -28.43 -6.76 8.52
CA MET A 85 -27.40 -6.61 7.49
C MET A 85 -27.04 -7.94 6.81
N HIS A 86 -27.07 -9.08 7.50
CA HIS A 86 -26.87 -10.38 6.85
C HIS A 86 -27.93 -10.69 5.77
N LYS A 87 -29.16 -10.18 5.93
CA LYS A 87 -30.23 -10.32 4.93
C LYS A 87 -30.13 -9.26 3.83
N VAL A 88 -29.72 -8.05 4.19
CA VAL A 88 -29.69 -6.87 3.30
C VAL A 88 -28.43 -6.83 2.42
N VAL A 89 -27.28 -7.32 2.90
CA VAL A 89 -26.00 -7.26 2.17
C VAL A 89 -26.04 -7.93 0.80
N PRO A 90 -26.65 -9.11 0.60
CA PRO A 90 -26.78 -9.68 -0.74
C PRO A 90 -27.50 -8.75 -1.73
N ILE A 91 -28.51 -8.01 -1.25
CA ILE A 91 -29.24 -7.01 -2.04
C ILE A 91 -28.34 -5.82 -2.34
N LEU A 92 -27.66 -5.26 -1.32
CA LEU A 92 -26.74 -4.13 -1.50
C LEU A 92 -25.58 -4.46 -2.45
N VAL A 93 -25.06 -5.69 -2.41
CA VAL A 93 -24.00 -6.15 -3.32
C VAL A 93 -24.51 -6.24 -4.76
N ARG A 94 -25.72 -6.78 -4.97
CA ARG A 94 -26.35 -6.78 -6.30
C ARG A 94 -26.58 -5.36 -6.80
N LEU A 95 -27.09 -4.50 -5.93
CA LEU A 95 -27.33 -3.08 -6.23
C LEU A 95 -26.03 -2.36 -6.61
N ASN A 96 -24.94 -2.60 -5.87
CA ASN A 96 -23.63 -2.01 -6.18
C ASN A 96 -23.09 -2.48 -7.54
N ARG A 97 -23.30 -3.75 -7.91
CA ARG A 97 -22.89 -4.28 -9.23
C ARG A 97 -23.71 -3.65 -10.36
N VAL A 98 -25.02 -3.55 -10.18
CA VAL A 98 -25.90 -2.87 -11.13
C VAL A 98 -25.49 -1.40 -11.27
N ASN A 99 -25.18 -0.73 -10.17
CA ASN A 99 -24.71 0.65 -10.18
C ASN A 99 -23.44 0.81 -11.04
N ILE A 100 -22.44 -0.06 -10.88
CA ILE A 100 -21.22 -0.03 -11.71
C ILE A 100 -21.54 -0.16 -13.21
N LEU A 101 -22.49 -1.02 -13.58
CA LEU A 101 -22.92 -1.18 -14.97
C LEU A 101 -23.67 0.05 -15.47
N VAL A 102 -24.58 0.59 -14.66
CA VAL A 102 -25.36 1.81 -14.98
C VAL A 102 -24.43 3.00 -15.19
N PHE A 103 -23.36 3.15 -14.40
CA PHE A 103 -22.37 4.19 -14.63
C PHE A 103 -21.69 4.08 -15.98
N GLY A 104 -21.35 2.86 -16.41
CA GLY A 104 -20.88 2.61 -17.77
C GLY A 104 -21.87 3.12 -18.81
N SER A 105 -23.17 2.88 -18.63
CA SER A 105 -24.21 3.40 -19.52
C SER A 105 -24.36 4.92 -19.49
N ILE A 106 -24.22 5.56 -18.31
CA ILE A 106 -24.32 7.03 -18.17
C ILE A 106 -23.26 7.77 -18.98
N LEU A 107 -22.07 7.18 -19.16
CA LEU A 107 -21.01 7.76 -19.99
C LEU A 107 -21.45 7.98 -21.46
N PHE A 108 -22.38 7.14 -21.95
CA PHE A 108 -22.84 7.15 -23.34
C PHE A 108 -24.24 7.74 -23.54
N LEU A 109 -24.90 8.18 -22.47
CA LEU A 109 -26.26 8.71 -22.54
C LEU A 109 -26.26 10.25 -22.50
N PRO A 110 -27.04 10.92 -23.37
CA PRO A 110 -27.22 12.36 -23.30
C PRO A 110 -27.78 12.82 -21.96
N ALA A 111 -27.41 14.04 -21.55
CA ALA A 111 -27.88 14.67 -20.32
C ALA A 111 -29.42 14.74 -20.29
N ARG A 112 -30.05 15.05 -21.44
CA ARG A 112 -31.52 15.16 -21.53
C ARG A 112 -32.24 13.88 -21.12
N VAL A 113 -31.68 12.71 -21.43
CA VAL A 113 -32.26 11.40 -21.12
C VAL A 113 -32.01 11.02 -19.66
N THR A 114 -30.82 11.33 -19.13
CA THR A 114 -30.42 10.94 -17.77
C THR A 114 -31.04 11.83 -16.69
N ARG A 115 -31.31 13.10 -16.98
CA ARG A 115 -31.82 14.11 -16.04
C ARG A 115 -32.96 13.66 -15.12
N PRO A 116 -34.08 13.08 -15.61
CA PRO A 116 -35.18 12.69 -14.73
C PRO A 116 -34.82 11.54 -13.78
N TRP A 117 -33.86 10.69 -14.16
CA TRP A 117 -33.49 9.50 -13.39
C TRP A 117 -32.39 9.76 -12.37
N ILE A 118 -31.69 10.89 -12.44
CA ILE A 118 -30.50 11.17 -11.60
C ILE A 118 -30.80 11.18 -10.10
N PRO A 119 -31.88 11.79 -9.59
CA PRO A 119 -32.16 11.73 -8.16
C PRO A 119 -32.33 10.28 -7.68
N LEU A 120 -33.07 9.47 -8.45
CA LEU A 120 -33.29 8.06 -8.14
C LEU A 120 -31.99 7.26 -8.23
N LEU A 121 -31.23 7.43 -9.31
CA LEU A 121 -29.92 6.80 -9.51
C LEU A 121 -28.92 7.22 -8.43
N GLY A 122 -28.94 8.49 -8.02
CA GLY A 122 -28.12 9.02 -6.93
C GLY A 122 -28.43 8.32 -5.61
N VAL A 123 -29.71 8.24 -5.22
CA VAL A 123 -30.11 7.55 -3.98
C VAL A 123 -29.76 6.07 -4.02
N ILE A 124 -30.09 5.39 -5.13
CA ILE A 124 -29.81 3.96 -5.31
C ILE A 124 -28.31 3.67 -5.29
N SER A 125 -27.52 4.50 -5.97
CA SER A 125 -26.07 4.35 -6.06
C SER A 125 -25.37 4.64 -4.73
N LEU A 126 -25.89 5.59 -3.94
CA LEU A 126 -25.26 6.03 -2.70
C LEU A 126 -25.56 5.08 -1.53
N ALA A 127 -26.70 4.37 -1.56
CA ALA A 127 -27.12 3.49 -0.47
C ALA A 127 -26.12 2.36 -0.14
N PRO A 128 -25.58 1.57 -1.11
CA PRO A 128 -24.58 0.54 -0.81
C PRO A 128 -23.29 1.05 -0.19
N PRO A 129 -22.56 2.02 -0.79
CA PRO A 129 -21.29 2.46 -0.24
C PRO A 129 -21.47 3.14 1.13
N LEU A 130 -22.53 3.93 1.35
CA LEU A 130 -22.81 4.48 2.68
C LEU A 130 -23.03 3.38 3.72
N SER A 131 -23.86 2.39 3.39
CA SER A 131 -24.12 1.26 4.29
C SER A 131 -22.83 0.53 4.66
N PHE A 132 -21.92 0.31 3.71
CA PHE A 132 -20.63 -0.34 3.99
C PHE A 132 -19.69 0.54 4.82
N THR A 133 -19.65 1.86 4.57
CA THR A 133 -18.79 2.78 5.33
C THR A 133 -19.15 2.84 6.82
N LEU A 134 -20.43 2.67 7.17
CA LEU A 134 -20.90 2.65 8.56
C LEU A 134 -20.42 1.43 9.37
N PHE A 135 -19.92 0.39 8.70
CA PHE A 135 -19.39 -0.83 9.32
C PHE A 135 -17.87 -0.96 9.25
N LEU A 136 -17.16 0.08 8.79
CA LEU A 136 -15.70 0.11 8.85
C LEU A 136 -15.24 0.16 10.32
N SER A 137 -14.16 -0.55 10.64
CA SER A 137 -13.52 -0.42 11.95
C SER A 137 -12.88 0.97 12.06
N VAL A 138 -13.33 1.76 13.05
CA VAL A 138 -12.84 3.12 13.29
C VAL A 138 -11.37 3.11 13.68
N GLU A 139 -10.95 2.19 14.55
CA GLU A 139 -9.56 2.15 15.01
C GLU A 139 -8.57 1.72 13.91
N ILE A 140 -8.97 0.76 13.05
CA ILE A 140 -8.13 0.40 11.88
C ILE A 140 -8.09 1.56 10.90
N LEU A 141 -9.21 2.26 10.68
CA LEU A 141 -9.25 3.43 9.81
C LEU A 141 -8.37 4.56 10.36
N GLU A 142 -8.40 4.82 11.67
CA GLU A 142 -7.54 5.79 12.34
C GLU A 142 -6.05 5.40 12.19
N LEU A 143 -5.73 4.11 12.29
CA LEU A 143 -4.37 3.61 12.05
C LEU A 143 -3.93 3.83 10.59
N LEU A 144 -4.80 3.57 9.62
CA LEU A 144 -4.56 3.84 8.20
C LEU A 144 -4.32 5.33 7.96
N VAL A 145 -5.21 6.16 8.48
CA VAL A 145 -5.16 7.62 8.35
C VAL A 145 -3.91 8.18 9.03
N ARG A 146 -3.57 7.79 10.26
CA ARG A 146 -2.43 8.41 10.96
C ARG A 146 -1.08 7.89 10.53
N ARG A 147 -0.95 6.60 10.23
CA ARG A 147 0.37 5.96 10.03
C ARG A 147 0.70 5.60 8.58
N ASN A 148 -0.27 5.54 7.66
CA ASN A 148 -0.01 5.09 6.30
C ASN A 148 -0.15 6.22 5.28
N TYR A 149 0.99 6.74 4.81
CA TYR A 149 1.02 7.74 3.74
C TYR A 149 0.38 7.25 2.44
N GLU A 150 0.59 5.97 2.08
CA GLU A 150 -0.02 5.36 0.88
C GLU A 150 -1.56 5.50 0.90
N PHE A 151 -2.18 5.40 2.08
CA PHE A 151 -3.63 5.57 2.21
C PHE A 151 -4.08 6.99 1.84
N TRP A 152 -3.40 8.02 2.36
CA TRP A 152 -3.70 9.42 2.04
C TRP A 152 -3.50 9.73 0.57
N PHE A 153 -2.34 9.36 0.03
CA PHE A 153 -2.00 9.62 -1.36
C PHE A 153 -3.04 9.03 -2.32
N VAL A 154 -3.39 7.75 -2.12
CA VAL A 154 -4.39 7.08 -2.96
C VAL A 154 -5.80 7.65 -2.75
N SER A 155 -6.15 8.08 -1.53
CA SER A 155 -7.45 8.71 -1.24
C SER A 155 -7.58 10.09 -1.88
N VAL A 156 -6.51 10.90 -1.87
CA VAL A 156 -6.47 12.21 -2.54
C VAL A 156 -6.55 12.03 -4.06
N LEU A 157 -5.80 11.09 -4.64
CA LEU A 157 -5.92 10.76 -6.07
C LEU A 157 -7.33 10.29 -6.44
N ASN A 158 -7.96 9.48 -5.59
CA ASN A 158 -9.34 9.05 -5.77
C ASN A 158 -10.30 10.25 -5.79
N LEU A 159 -10.14 11.19 -4.85
CA LEU A 159 -10.95 12.41 -4.81
C LEU A 159 -10.75 13.26 -6.09
N ILE A 160 -9.49 13.54 -6.46
CA ILE A 160 -9.16 14.31 -7.66
C ILE A 160 -9.75 13.64 -8.91
N ASN A 161 -9.66 12.31 -9.00
CA ASN A 161 -10.20 11.56 -10.13
C ASN A 161 -11.71 11.79 -10.29
N TRP A 162 -12.49 11.63 -9.23
CA TRP A 162 -13.95 11.75 -9.31
C TRP A 162 -14.42 13.20 -9.42
N ILE A 163 -13.67 14.17 -8.87
CA ILE A 163 -13.88 15.59 -9.16
C ILE A 163 -13.64 15.84 -10.65
N GLY A 164 -12.54 15.33 -11.21
CA GLY A 164 -12.21 15.47 -12.63
C GLY A 164 -13.29 14.88 -13.54
N VAL A 165 -13.81 13.69 -13.22
CA VAL A 165 -14.94 13.09 -13.97
C VAL A 165 -16.19 13.97 -13.87
N GLY A 166 -16.49 14.53 -12.69
CA GLY A 166 -17.60 15.47 -12.52
C GLY A 166 -17.44 16.73 -13.38
N GLN A 167 -16.22 17.28 -13.46
CA GLN A 167 -15.91 18.42 -14.33
C GLN A 167 -16.03 18.07 -15.82
N VAL A 168 -15.63 16.85 -16.22
CA VAL A 168 -15.79 16.37 -17.60
C VAL A 168 -17.27 16.24 -17.98
N PHE A 169 -18.14 15.81 -17.06
CA PHE A 169 -19.58 15.82 -17.30
C PHE A 169 -20.15 17.24 -17.40
N GLY A 170 -19.70 18.16 -16.55
CA GLY A 170 -20.15 19.56 -16.56
C GLY A 170 -21.64 19.77 -16.25
N ASP A 171 -22.33 18.75 -15.74
CA ASP A 171 -23.77 18.75 -15.52
C ASP A 171 -24.17 17.96 -14.24
N PHE A 172 -25.47 17.70 -14.07
CA PHE A 172 -26.03 17.01 -12.91
C PHE A 172 -25.59 15.53 -12.80
N ARG A 173 -24.99 14.91 -13.83
CA ARG A 173 -24.39 13.56 -13.75
C ARG A 173 -23.23 13.50 -12.75
N ALA A 174 -22.61 14.64 -12.45
CA ALA A 174 -21.56 14.74 -11.43
C ALA A 174 -22.01 14.26 -10.03
N ILE A 175 -23.32 14.29 -9.73
CA ILE A 175 -23.87 13.78 -8.46
C ILE A 175 -23.56 12.28 -8.29
N VAL A 176 -23.63 11.51 -9.38
CA VAL A 176 -23.38 10.06 -9.35
C VAL A 176 -21.91 9.77 -9.02
N CYS A 177 -20.97 10.66 -9.38
CA CYS A 177 -19.56 10.52 -9.06
C CYS A 177 -19.29 10.42 -7.55
N VAL A 178 -20.15 10.99 -6.69
CA VAL A 178 -20.02 10.88 -5.23
C VAL A 178 -20.18 9.44 -4.75
N SER A 179 -21.14 8.70 -5.31
CA SER A 179 -21.31 7.27 -5.01
C SER A 179 -20.07 6.47 -5.41
N PHE A 180 -19.53 6.73 -6.61
CA PHE A 180 -18.35 6.02 -7.11
C PHE A 180 -17.07 6.36 -6.37
N TRP A 181 -16.94 7.61 -5.93
CA TRP A 181 -15.87 8.02 -5.03
C TRP A 181 -15.91 7.22 -3.72
N LEU A 182 -17.09 7.11 -3.07
CA LEU A 182 -17.25 6.33 -1.83
C LEU A 182 -17.02 4.82 -2.06
N ASN A 183 -17.48 4.27 -3.18
CA ASN A 183 -17.25 2.86 -3.54
C ASN A 183 -15.75 2.59 -3.72
N SER A 184 -15.04 3.48 -4.42
CA SER A 184 -13.58 3.41 -4.57
C SER A 184 -12.87 3.59 -3.23
N GLN A 185 -13.34 4.51 -2.38
CA GLN A 185 -12.80 4.74 -1.04
C GLN A 185 -12.99 3.52 -0.13
N SER A 186 -14.08 2.77 -0.29
CA SER A 186 -14.33 1.52 0.42
C SER A 186 -13.33 0.42 0.00
N VAL A 187 -12.93 0.39 -1.28
CA VAL A 187 -11.83 -0.47 -1.78
C VAL A 187 -10.47 0.02 -1.27
N ILE A 188 -10.29 1.33 -1.16
CA ILE A 188 -9.06 1.92 -0.58
C ILE A 188 -8.93 1.50 0.88
N SER A 189 -10.03 1.53 1.64
CA SER A 189 -10.10 1.23 3.07
C SER A 189 -10.36 -0.25 3.38
N ILE A 190 -9.98 -1.17 2.49
CA ILE A 190 -10.29 -2.61 2.58
C ILE A 190 -9.83 -3.25 3.89
N ASP A 191 -8.72 -2.79 4.47
CA ASP A 191 -8.17 -3.33 5.73
C ASP A 191 -9.08 -3.05 6.94
N ALA A 192 -9.84 -1.95 6.91
CA ALA A 192 -10.83 -1.61 7.93
C ALA A 192 -12.17 -2.32 7.70
N ASN A 193 -12.38 -2.92 6.54
CA ASN A 193 -13.64 -3.50 6.11
C ASN A 193 -13.72 -5.01 6.34
N TYR A 194 -13.61 -5.43 7.59
CA TYR A 194 -13.59 -6.86 7.93
C TYR A 194 -14.91 -7.58 7.63
N ARG A 195 -16.06 -6.90 7.76
CA ARG A 195 -17.39 -7.53 7.61
C ARG A 195 -17.81 -7.75 6.16
N THR A 196 -17.33 -6.93 5.23
CA THR A 196 -17.67 -7.05 3.80
C THR A 196 -16.45 -7.32 2.93
N TYR A 197 -15.30 -7.66 3.53
CA TYR A 197 -14.02 -7.93 2.88
C TYR A 197 -14.15 -8.78 1.61
N GLN A 198 -14.83 -9.93 1.68
CA GLN A 198 -15.00 -10.82 0.53
C GLN A 198 -15.70 -10.12 -0.65
N THR A 199 -16.71 -9.32 -0.36
CA THR A 199 -17.49 -8.57 -1.37
C THR A 199 -16.67 -7.44 -1.96
N THR A 200 -15.99 -6.65 -1.14
CA THR A 200 -15.11 -5.56 -1.57
C THR A 200 -14.00 -6.11 -2.44
N ALA A 201 -13.39 -7.22 -2.03
CA ALA A 201 -12.34 -7.87 -2.76
C ALA A 201 -12.80 -8.47 -4.10
N LYS A 202 -14.08 -8.89 -4.24
CA LYS A 202 -14.67 -9.26 -5.54
C LYS A 202 -14.95 -8.00 -6.38
N SER A 203 -15.35 -6.91 -5.74
CA SER A 203 -15.57 -5.62 -6.39
C SER A 203 -14.30 -5.04 -7.02
N ILE A 204 -13.10 -5.28 -6.46
CA ILE A 204 -11.84 -4.85 -7.08
C ILE A 204 -11.69 -5.40 -8.51
N VAL A 205 -12.07 -6.66 -8.71
CA VAL A 205 -11.97 -7.33 -10.02
C VAL A 205 -12.92 -6.70 -11.04
N MET A 206 -14.07 -6.17 -10.60
CA MET A 206 -15.02 -5.46 -11.45
C MET A 206 -14.66 -3.98 -11.65
N ALA A 207 -14.13 -3.34 -10.62
CA ALA A 207 -13.81 -1.90 -10.62
C ALA A 207 -12.60 -1.56 -11.50
N GLY A 208 -11.61 -2.46 -11.57
CA GLY A 208 -10.43 -2.28 -12.43
C GLY A 208 -10.80 -2.08 -13.91
N PRO A 209 -11.54 -3.02 -14.53
CA PRO A 209 -12.04 -2.87 -15.90
C PRO A 209 -12.90 -1.61 -16.11
N SER A 210 -13.75 -1.23 -15.15
CA SER A 210 -14.54 0.01 -15.29
C SER A 210 -13.68 1.27 -15.27
N MET A 211 -12.62 1.30 -14.45
CA MET A 211 -11.66 2.42 -14.46
C MET A 211 -10.86 2.45 -15.77
N LEU A 212 -10.51 1.29 -16.33
CA LEU A 212 -9.85 1.21 -17.63
C LEU A 212 -10.77 1.70 -18.76
N ALA A 213 -12.04 1.30 -18.72
CA ALA A 213 -13.05 1.80 -19.66
C ALA A 213 -13.24 3.31 -19.53
N LEU A 214 -13.22 3.87 -18.31
CA LEU A 214 -13.23 5.32 -18.09
C LEU A 214 -12.02 6.00 -18.72
N VAL A 215 -10.81 5.46 -18.53
CA VAL A 215 -9.59 5.97 -19.19
C VAL A 215 -9.77 5.97 -20.70
N PHE A 216 -10.23 4.86 -21.28
CA PHE A 216 -10.48 4.75 -22.71
C PHE A 216 -11.51 5.79 -23.19
N CYS A 217 -12.62 5.95 -22.48
CA CYS A 217 -13.64 6.94 -22.82
C CYS A 217 -13.11 8.38 -22.75
N CYS A 218 -12.29 8.70 -21.75
CA CYS A 218 -11.66 10.01 -21.62
C CYS A 218 -10.60 10.25 -22.71
N SER A 219 -9.80 9.24 -23.08
CA SER A 219 -8.77 9.34 -24.12
C SER A 219 -9.36 9.66 -25.50
N TYR A 220 -10.47 9.02 -25.87
CA TYR A 220 -11.12 9.22 -27.18
C TYR A 220 -12.33 10.16 -27.13
N ARG A 221 -12.52 10.90 -26.01
CA ARG A 221 -13.62 11.85 -25.83
C ARG A 221 -15.01 11.25 -26.15
N LEU A 222 -15.23 10.00 -25.75
CA LEU A 222 -16.46 9.25 -26.02
C LEU A 222 -17.61 9.59 -25.05
N ILE A 223 -17.36 10.46 -24.08
CA ILE A 223 -18.37 10.87 -23.10
C ILE A 223 -19.34 11.82 -23.78
N VAL A 224 -20.60 11.39 -23.87
CA VAL A 224 -21.67 12.15 -24.54
C VAL A 224 -22.02 13.40 -23.74
N ASP A 225 -22.26 14.52 -24.41
CA ASP A 225 -22.49 15.85 -23.79
C ASP A 225 -21.38 16.26 -22.82
N ALA A 226 -20.13 15.83 -23.03
CA ALA A 226 -19.01 16.31 -22.23
C ALA A 226 -18.90 17.84 -22.39
N ALA A 227 -18.60 18.53 -21.29
CA ALA A 227 -18.32 19.96 -21.34
C ALA A 227 -17.22 20.23 -22.37
N THR A 228 -17.40 21.26 -23.20
CA THR A 228 -16.41 21.62 -24.23
C THR A 228 -15.11 22.02 -23.55
N SER A 229 -14.16 21.08 -23.51
CA SER A 229 -12.78 21.26 -23.05
C SER A 229 -12.63 22.09 -21.78
N PRO A 230 -13.17 21.66 -20.62
CA PRO A 230 -12.86 22.36 -19.38
C PRO A 230 -11.35 22.17 -19.15
N SER A 231 -10.62 23.27 -19.17
CA SER A 231 -9.19 23.28 -18.94
C SER A 231 -8.86 24.01 -17.65
N LEU A 232 -7.89 23.46 -16.93
CA LEU A 232 -7.29 24.06 -15.77
C LEU A 232 -6.00 24.73 -16.23
N TRP A 233 -5.97 26.05 -16.21
CA TRP A 233 -4.76 26.81 -16.45
C TRP A 233 -3.86 26.70 -15.22
N VAL A 234 -2.77 25.95 -15.33
CA VAL A 234 -1.71 25.92 -14.33
C VAL A 234 -0.53 26.66 -14.95
N GLY A 235 -0.34 27.92 -14.56
CA GLY A 235 0.60 28.82 -15.23
C GLY A 235 0.25 28.97 -16.71
N SER A 236 1.14 28.50 -17.59
CA SER A 236 0.95 28.53 -19.03
C SER A 236 0.59 27.20 -19.66
N VAL A 237 0.56 26.12 -18.86
CA VAL A 237 0.21 24.80 -19.35
C VAL A 237 -1.29 24.64 -19.16
N GLU A 238 -1.99 24.50 -20.28
CA GLU A 238 -3.40 24.16 -20.28
C GLU A 238 -3.54 22.65 -19.97
N LEU A 239 -3.93 22.32 -18.74
CA LEU A 239 -4.21 20.94 -18.32
C LEU A 239 -5.69 20.65 -18.52
N GLN A 240 -6.00 19.78 -19.47
CA GLN A 240 -7.38 19.38 -19.72
C GLN A 240 -7.85 18.40 -18.63
N TRP A 241 -9.08 18.56 -18.11
CA TRP A 241 -9.59 17.68 -17.04
C TRP A 241 -9.60 16.20 -17.44
N HIS A 242 -9.81 15.88 -18.72
CA HIS A 242 -9.72 14.49 -19.19
C HIS A 242 -8.31 13.91 -19.06
N GLN A 243 -7.25 14.71 -19.23
CA GLN A 243 -5.87 14.26 -19.00
C GLN A 243 -5.62 13.99 -17.52
N ILE A 244 -6.13 14.86 -16.64
CA ILE A 244 -6.08 14.65 -15.19
C ILE A 244 -6.76 13.33 -14.83
N VAL A 245 -7.98 13.09 -15.34
CA VAL A 245 -8.72 11.85 -15.10
C VAL A 245 -7.97 10.63 -15.63
N ILE A 246 -7.46 10.66 -16.87
CA ILE A 246 -6.68 9.56 -17.45
C ILE A 246 -5.51 9.21 -16.53
N PHE A 247 -4.78 10.22 -16.06
CA PHE A 247 -3.63 10.06 -15.20
C PHE A 247 -3.98 9.52 -13.80
N THR A 248 -4.97 10.12 -13.14
CA THR A 248 -5.39 9.67 -11.80
C THR A 248 -6.00 8.29 -11.84
N ALA A 249 -6.85 8.00 -12.83
CA ALA A 249 -7.44 6.69 -13.05
C ALA A 249 -6.38 5.63 -13.34
N SER A 250 -5.41 5.91 -14.22
CA SER A 250 -4.32 4.99 -14.52
C SER A 250 -3.52 4.64 -13.27
N THR A 251 -3.20 5.63 -12.44
CA THR A 251 -2.50 5.42 -11.17
C THR A 251 -3.35 4.57 -10.20
N LEU A 252 -4.64 4.86 -10.09
CA LEU A 252 -5.58 4.08 -9.27
C LEU A 252 -5.71 2.62 -9.75
N ILE A 253 -5.74 2.37 -11.06
CA ILE A 253 -5.76 1.02 -11.64
C ILE A 253 -4.55 0.21 -11.19
N VAL A 254 -3.35 0.82 -11.18
CA VAL A 254 -2.12 0.14 -10.71
C VAL A 254 -2.24 -0.24 -9.22
N PHE A 255 -2.81 0.62 -8.38
CA PHE A 255 -3.07 0.29 -6.96
C PHE A 255 -4.16 -0.76 -6.79
N MET A 256 -5.22 -0.73 -7.61
CA MET A 256 -6.24 -1.78 -7.62
C MET A 256 -5.65 -3.12 -8.03
N PHE A 257 -4.75 -3.13 -9.02
CA PHE A 257 -4.04 -4.33 -9.44
C PHE A 257 -3.12 -4.86 -8.34
N LYS A 258 -2.34 -4.00 -7.65
CA LYS A 258 -1.55 -4.37 -6.46
C LYS A 258 -2.41 -5.10 -5.43
N LYS A 259 -3.61 -4.58 -5.15
CA LYS A 259 -4.56 -5.16 -4.20
C LYS A 259 -5.16 -6.48 -4.69
N ALA A 260 -5.55 -6.54 -5.95
CA ALA A 260 -6.09 -7.74 -6.58
C ALA A 260 -5.05 -8.86 -6.62
N TYR A 261 -3.84 -8.57 -7.07
CA TYR A 261 -2.72 -9.51 -7.08
C TYR A 261 -2.41 -10.03 -5.68
N ALA A 262 -2.29 -9.13 -4.70
CA ALA A 262 -2.10 -9.53 -3.31
C ALA A 262 -3.22 -10.48 -2.85
N LYS A 263 -4.48 -10.22 -3.20
CA LYS A 263 -5.60 -11.13 -2.89
C LYS A 263 -5.50 -12.48 -3.60
N VAL A 264 -5.25 -12.52 -4.91
CA VAL A 264 -5.23 -13.76 -5.71
C VAL A 264 -4.10 -14.68 -5.27
N PHE A 265 -2.89 -14.14 -5.11
CA PHE A 265 -1.74 -14.90 -4.63
C PHE A 265 -1.99 -15.49 -3.23
N ARG A 266 -2.73 -14.77 -2.38
CA ARG A 266 -3.14 -15.23 -1.04
C ARG A 266 -4.25 -16.26 -1.05
N SER A 267 -5.27 -16.12 -1.91
CA SER A 267 -6.37 -17.08 -1.98
C SER A 267 -5.90 -18.48 -2.33
N ARG A 268 -4.78 -18.60 -3.06
CA ARG A 268 -4.15 -19.90 -3.36
C ARG A 268 -3.49 -20.49 -2.10
N ARG A 269 -2.68 -19.72 -1.37
CA ARG A 269 -1.98 -20.20 -0.16
C ARG A 269 -2.88 -20.45 1.06
N ILE A 270 -3.87 -19.58 1.29
CA ILE A 270 -4.80 -19.74 2.42
C ILE A 270 -5.70 -20.95 2.20
N HIS A 271 -6.01 -21.32 0.95
CA HIS A 271 -6.78 -22.53 0.68
C HIS A 271 -6.01 -23.78 1.13
N ASP A 272 -4.70 -23.81 0.92
CA ASP A 272 -3.83 -24.90 1.35
C ASP A 272 -3.73 -24.98 2.89
N GLU A 273 -3.75 -23.84 3.59
CA GLU A 273 -3.63 -23.78 5.07
C GLU A 273 -4.97 -23.87 5.83
N ALA A 274 -6.09 -23.42 5.24
CA ALA A 274 -7.42 -23.48 5.83
C ALA A 274 -7.97 -24.92 5.85
N VAL A 275 -7.58 -25.74 4.87
CA VAL A 275 -7.83 -27.19 4.88
C VAL A 275 -7.12 -27.86 6.07
N ALA A 276 -6.03 -27.29 6.58
CA ALA A 276 -5.26 -27.84 7.69
C ALA A 276 -5.70 -27.40 9.11
N ASN A 277 -6.45 -26.30 9.26
CA ASN A 277 -6.79 -25.70 10.59
C ASN A 277 -8.31 -25.52 10.84
N SER A 278 -9.14 -26.36 10.21
CA SER A 278 -10.60 -26.19 10.12
C SER A 278 -11.41 -26.51 11.41
N GLU A 279 -10.93 -26.13 12.60
CA GLU A 279 -11.63 -26.41 13.88
C GLU A 279 -12.19 -25.18 14.61
N GLY A 280 -12.24 -24.00 13.98
CA GLY A 280 -12.99 -22.87 14.55
C GLY A 280 -13.25 -21.80 13.53
N GLY A 281 -14.53 -21.47 13.28
CA GLY A 281 -15.02 -20.52 12.27
C GLY A 281 -14.58 -19.07 12.46
N ARG A 282 -13.26 -18.83 12.52
CA ARG A 282 -12.61 -17.54 12.72
C ARG A 282 -11.88 -17.17 11.43
N HIS A 283 -12.14 -15.96 10.93
CA HIS A 283 -11.56 -15.47 9.69
C HIS A 283 -10.27 -14.70 9.96
N VAL A 284 -9.17 -15.13 9.35
CA VAL A 284 -7.91 -14.37 9.37
C VAL A 284 -7.93 -13.35 8.25
N ILE A 285 -7.75 -12.08 8.60
CA ILE A 285 -7.73 -10.97 7.65
C ILE A 285 -6.30 -10.42 7.60
N SER A 286 -5.62 -10.63 6.48
CA SER A 286 -4.31 -10.01 6.25
C SER A 286 -4.48 -8.60 5.71
N CYS A 287 -3.90 -7.63 6.43
CA CYS A 287 -3.82 -6.25 6.02
C CYS A 287 -2.98 -6.10 4.74
N VAL A 288 -3.45 -5.27 3.81
CA VAL A 288 -2.80 -4.99 2.53
C VAL A 288 -2.00 -3.69 2.60
N LEU A 289 -2.55 -2.68 3.28
CA LEU A 289 -1.98 -1.35 3.48
C LEU A 289 -1.22 -1.27 4.80
N VAL A 290 -1.79 -1.78 5.90
CA VAL A 290 -1.09 -1.76 7.19
C VAL A 290 0.04 -2.79 7.17
N ARG A 291 1.29 -2.30 7.23
CA ARG A 291 2.50 -3.14 7.25
C ARG A 291 3.31 -2.90 8.51
N ALA A 292 3.98 -3.96 8.97
CA ALA A 292 4.88 -3.92 10.11
C ALA A 292 6.25 -3.45 9.64
N ARG A 293 6.77 -2.42 10.31
CA ARG A 293 8.14 -1.94 10.10
C ARG A 293 9.14 -2.95 10.65
N MET A 294 10.25 -3.09 9.93
CA MET A 294 11.26 -4.10 10.22
C MET A 294 12.62 -3.46 10.48
N CYS A 295 13.44 -4.18 11.22
CA CYS A 295 14.85 -3.90 11.44
C CYS A 295 15.65 -5.20 11.25
N LEU A 296 16.89 -5.07 10.80
CA LEU A 296 17.82 -6.20 10.71
C LEU A 296 18.66 -6.24 11.98
N MET A 297 18.50 -7.28 12.77
CA MET A 297 19.25 -7.48 14.02
C MET A 297 20.21 -8.66 13.90
N PRO A 298 21.43 -8.61 14.46
CA PRO A 298 22.35 -9.74 14.42
C PRO A 298 21.75 -10.98 15.10
N ALA A 299 21.79 -12.14 14.46
CA ALA A 299 21.23 -13.39 14.97
C ALA A 299 21.89 -13.87 16.28
N ALA A 300 23.12 -13.41 16.57
CA ALA A 300 23.81 -13.64 17.84
C ALA A 300 23.11 -12.96 19.03
N THR A 301 22.35 -11.88 18.81
CA THR A 301 21.57 -11.19 19.85
C THR A 301 20.19 -11.86 20.01
N LYS A 302 20.18 -13.13 20.45
CA LYS A 302 18.94 -13.90 20.73
C LYS A 302 18.07 -13.34 21.88
N HIS A 303 18.42 -12.18 22.43
CA HIS A 303 17.83 -11.65 23.67
C HIS A 303 16.89 -10.44 23.50
N CYS A 304 16.73 -9.87 22.32
CA CYS A 304 15.75 -8.80 22.11
C CYS A 304 14.64 -9.29 21.19
N LEU A 305 13.41 -9.36 21.71
CA LEU A 305 12.19 -9.74 20.99
C LEU A 305 12.27 -11.08 20.25
N ARG A 306 12.74 -12.13 20.93
CA ARG A 306 12.13 -13.44 20.69
C ARG A 306 10.65 -13.20 20.97
N VAL A 307 9.83 -13.10 19.92
CA VAL A 307 8.39 -13.21 20.02
C VAL A 307 8.14 -14.66 20.44
N THR A 308 8.42 -14.93 21.72
CA THR A 308 8.09 -16.18 22.43
C THR A 308 6.58 -16.29 22.62
N ASN A 309 5.82 -15.31 22.15
CA ASN A 309 4.44 -15.51 21.77
C ASN A 309 4.36 -15.74 20.26
N PHE A 310 4.99 -16.81 19.77
CA PHE A 310 4.19 -17.72 18.97
C PHE A 310 2.96 -17.96 19.84
N VAL A 311 1.85 -17.30 19.51
CA VAL A 311 0.56 -17.61 20.12
C VAL A 311 0.21 -18.99 19.58
N THR A 312 0.87 -19.99 20.14
CA THR A 312 0.53 -21.39 20.07
C THR A 312 -0.82 -21.46 20.77
N ASN A 313 -1.88 -21.51 19.97
CA ASN A 313 -3.22 -21.93 20.37
C ASN A 313 -3.65 -21.46 21.77
N GLN A 314 -3.55 -20.16 22.07
CA GLN A 314 -4.26 -19.65 23.23
C GLN A 314 -5.74 -19.55 22.81
N PRO A 315 -6.67 -20.28 23.46
CA PRO A 315 -8.09 -20.18 23.16
C PRO A 315 -8.52 -18.77 23.57
N ALA A 316 -8.45 -17.84 22.63
CA ALA A 316 -8.85 -16.47 22.86
C ALA A 316 -10.34 -16.49 23.21
N SER A 317 -10.63 -16.18 24.47
CA SER A 317 -11.93 -15.73 24.94
C SER A 317 -12.43 -14.60 24.03
N ALA A 318 -13.76 -14.44 23.97
CA ALA A 318 -14.53 -13.53 23.12
C ALA A 318 -14.24 -12.02 23.32
N SER A 319 -12.97 -11.61 23.31
CA SER A 319 -12.54 -10.23 23.47
C SER A 319 -12.51 -9.51 22.13
N CYS A 320 -13.11 -8.31 22.11
CA CYS A 320 -13.21 -7.44 20.93
C CYS A 320 -11.87 -6.78 20.57
N THR A 321 -10.97 -6.67 21.55
CA THR A 321 -9.58 -6.22 21.40
C THR A 321 -8.73 -7.34 20.79
N GLN A 322 -8.24 -7.13 19.58
CA GLN A 322 -7.37 -8.06 18.88
C GLN A 322 -5.96 -7.48 18.76
N GLN A 323 -4.96 -8.28 19.14
CA GLN A 323 -3.58 -7.92 18.88
C GLN A 323 -3.23 -8.26 17.43
N LEU A 324 -2.78 -7.27 16.68
CA LEU A 324 -2.25 -7.47 15.33
C LEU A 324 -1.09 -8.47 15.39
N ARG A 325 -1.09 -9.44 14.47
CA ARG A 325 -0.09 -10.51 14.38
C ARG A 325 0.71 -10.35 13.09
N LEU A 326 1.96 -10.79 13.12
CA LEU A 326 2.75 -10.87 11.91
C LEU A 326 2.24 -12.06 11.08
N ALA A 327 2.07 -11.88 9.76
CA ALA A 327 1.75 -13.00 8.88
C ALA A 327 2.79 -14.11 9.06
N ARG A 328 2.34 -15.37 9.15
CA ARG A 328 3.20 -16.54 9.41
C ARG A 328 4.13 -16.74 8.21
N HIS A 329 5.29 -16.12 8.28
CA HIS A 329 6.38 -16.25 7.31
C HIS A 329 7.62 -16.69 8.04
N GLU A 330 8.30 -17.69 7.48
CA GLU A 330 9.62 -18.14 7.90
C GLU A 330 10.50 -16.92 8.23
N SER A 331 11.20 -16.98 9.36
CA SER A 331 12.17 -15.96 9.74
C SER A 331 13.17 -15.85 8.59
N VAL A 332 13.19 -14.70 7.91
CA VAL A 332 14.13 -14.48 6.81
C VAL A 332 15.47 -14.19 7.46
N VAL A 333 16.32 -15.22 7.48
CA VAL A 333 17.70 -15.09 7.93
C VAL A 333 18.53 -14.64 6.73
N VAL A 334 19.15 -13.49 6.89
CA VAL A 334 20.00 -12.83 5.92
C VAL A 334 21.45 -13.13 6.28
N ASP A 335 22.18 -13.74 5.34
CA ASP A 335 23.62 -13.84 5.45
C ASP A 335 24.27 -12.56 4.87
N ALA A 336 24.93 -11.78 5.72
CA ALA A 336 25.60 -10.54 5.32
C ALA A 336 26.79 -10.76 4.39
N ARG A 337 27.25 -12.00 4.21
CA ARG A 337 28.36 -12.35 3.30
C ARG A 337 27.91 -12.47 1.84
N ARG A 338 26.62 -12.64 1.59
CA ARG A 338 26.04 -12.76 0.23
C ARG A 338 25.87 -11.41 -0.46
N VAL A 339 26.95 -10.64 -0.52
CA VAL A 339 27.02 -9.36 -1.21
C VAL A 339 27.27 -9.57 -2.71
N LEU A 340 26.93 -8.59 -3.55
CA LEU A 340 27.22 -8.64 -5.00
C LEU A 340 28.72 -8.75 -5.28
N LEU A 341 29.56 -8.06 -4.51
CA LEU A 341 31.02 -8.20 -4.56
C LEU A 341 31.59 -9.08 -3.42
N PRO A 342 32.72 -9.79 -3.64
CA PRO A 342 33.37 -10.65 -2.64
C PRO A 342 33.87 -9.90 -1.39
N GLU A 343 33.96 -10.60 -0.25
CA GLU A 343 34.32 -10.05 1.08
C GLU A 343 35.64 -9.27 1.12
N GLN A 344 36.64 -9.68 0.33
CA GLN A 344 37.95 -9.03 0.27
C GLN A 344 37.87 -7.55 -0.13
N PHE A 345 36.88 -7.19 -0.96
CA PHE A 345 36.66 -5.81 -1.36
C PHE A 345 35.93 -5.01 -0.27
N LEU A 346 35.11 -5.66 0.56
CA LEU A 346 34.43 -5.02 1.67
C LEU A 346 35.44 -4.53 2.72
N GLU A 347 36.41 -5.36 3.07
CA GLU A 347 37.49 -4.98 3.99
C GLU A 347 38.31 -3.81 3.44
N ARG A 348 38.59 -3.84 2.13
CA ARG A 348 39.31 -2.75 1.45
C ARG A 348 38.52 -1.44 1.46
N ILE A 349 37.21 -1.48 1.22
CA ILE A 349 36.33 -0.29 1.19
C ILE A 349 36.17 0.34 2.58
N VAL A 350 36.29 -0.45 3.65
CA VAL A 350 36.22 0.04 5.05
C VAL A 350 37.49 0.82 5.46
N THR A 351 38.58 0.72 4.69
CA THR A 351 39.80 1.52 4.90
C THR A 351 39.47 3.01 4.92
N PRO A 352 39.98 3.79 5.90
CA PRO A 352 39.60 5.19 6.08
C PRO A 352 39.81 6.04 4.82
N CYS A 353 40.89 5.82 4.06
CA CYS A 353 41.17 6.54 2.82
C CYS A 353 40.15 6.27 1.71
N ILE A 354 39.68 5.03 1.56
CA ILE A 354 38.68 4.68 0.54
C ILE A 354 37.31 5.18 0.96
N LYS A 355 37.00 5.11 2.26
CA LYS A 355 35.78 5.69 2.82
C LYS A 355 35.74 7.21 2.61
N THR A 356 36.81 7.95 2.91
CA THR A 356 36.86 9.40 2.68
C THR A 356 36.78 9.75 1.21
N ALA A 357 37.46 9.00 0.34
CA ALA A 357 37.35 9.16 -1.11
C ALA A 357 35.90 8.95 -1.58
N LEU A 358 35.21 7.90 -1.12
CA LEU A 358 33.83 7.59 -1.48
C LEU A 358 32.83 8.64 -0.97
N TYR A 359 33.10 9.25 0.18
CA TYR A 359 32.35 10.39 0.68
C TYR A 359 32.59 11.65 -0.13
N ALA A 360 33.85 11.93 -0.46
CA ALA A 360 34.22 13.06 -1.29
C ALA A 360 33.59 12.93 -2.69
N THR A 361 33.58 11.73 -3.28
CA THR A 361 32.89 11.50 -4.57
C THR A 361 31.39 11.68 -4.45
N ALA A 362 30.75 11.22 -3.36
CA ALA A 362 29.32 11.42 -3.13
C ALA A 362 28.95 12.91 -3.02
N VAL A 363 29.68 13.68 -2.21
CA VAL A 363 29.44 15.12 -2.01
C VAL A 363 29.72 15.90 -3.29
N THR A 364 30.83 15.59 -3.97
CA THR A 364 31.18 16.21 -5.25
C THR A 364 30.13 15.92 -6.31
N SER A 365 29.66 14.67 -6.40
CA SER A 365 28.60 14.25 -7.32
C SER A 365 27.29 14.97 -7.02
N LEU A 366 26.90 15.11 -5.76
CA LEU A 366 25.68 15.81 -5.36
C LEU A 366 25.75 17.30 -5.72
N ALA A 367 26.86 17.96 -5.39
CA ALA A 367 27.09 19.37 -5.67
C ALA A 367 27.14 19.63 -7.19
N THR A 368 27.89 18.83 -7.94
CA THR A 368 27.98 18.96 -9.40
C THR A 368 26.65 18.66 -10.09
N THR A 369 25.85 17.72 -9.58
CA THR A 369 24.48 17.48 -10.08
C THR A 369 23.61 18.73 -9.87
N ALA A 370 23.63 19.33 -8.68
CA ALA A 370 22.89 20.55 -8.41
C ALA A 370 23.33 21.71 -9.32
N VAL A 371 24.65 21.93 -9.45
CA VAL A 371 25.22 22.96 -10.32
C VAL A 371 24.85 22.73 -11.78
N SER A 372 24.95 21.49 -12.27
CA SER A 372 24.57 21.13 -13.65
C SER A 372 23.12 21.48 -13.95
N TRP A 373 22.20 21.15 -13.03
CA TRP A 373 20.79 21.48 -13.17
C TRP A 373 20.52 22.98 -13.10
N VAL A 374 21.18 23.71 -12.19
CA VAL A 374 21.05 25.17 -12.13
C VAL A 374 21.55 25.83 -13.42
N LEU A 375 22.73 25.45 -13.91
CA LEU A 375 23.29 25.98 -15.15
C LEU A 375 22.40 25.66 -16.36
N LEU A 376 21.79 24.48 -16.39
CA LEU A 376 20.87 24.05 -17.43
C LEU A 376 19.55 24.84 -17.41
N LEU A 377 18.95 25.04 -16.23
CA LEU A 377 17.71 25.81 -16.08
C LEU A 377 17.92 27.33 -16.26
N CYS A 378 19.15 27.83 -16.07
CA CYS A 378 19.55 29.21 -16.34
C CYS A 378 20.11 29.43 -17.76
N SER A 379 20.12 28.41 -18.63
CA SER A 379 20.57 28.50 -20.03
C SER A 379 22.04 28.91 -20.24
N VAL A 380 22.94 28.62 -19.28
CA VAL A 380 24.36 29.04 -19.34
C VAL A 380 25.21 28.05 -20.14
N LYS A 381 25.27 28.19 -21.47
CA LYS A 381 25.82 27.18 -22.41
C LYS A 381 27.27 26.76 -22.16
N HIS A 382 28.18 27.67 -21.77
CA HIS A 382 29.63 27.40 -21.77
C HIS A 382 30.12 26.47 -20.64
N SER A 383 29.35 26.29 -19.56
CA SER A 383 29.80 25.52 -18.39
C SER A 383 28.93 24.29 -18.07
N VAL A 384 27.82 24.07 -18.79
CA VAL A 384 26.92 22.93 -18.49
C VAL A 384 27.58 21.60 -18.79
N LEU A 385 28.19 21.44 -19.97
CA LEU A 385 28.75 20.17 -20.43
C LEU A 385 29.80 19.56 -19.47
N PRO A 386 30.87 20.29 -19.07
CA PRO A 386 31.86 19.73 -18.16
C PRO A 386 31.26 19.41 -16.79
N SER A 387 30.37 20.26 -16.27
CA SER A 387 29.70 20.00 -14.98
C SER A 387 28.84 18.73 -15.04
N SER A 388 28.05 18.55 -16.11
CA SER A 388 27.18 17.40 -16.29
C SER A 388 27.97 16.10 -16.47
N ILE A 389 29.10 16.11 -17.18
CA ILE A 389 29.96 14.92 -17.33
C ILE A 389 30.55 14.52 -15.98
N VAL A 390 31.09 15.48 -15.23
CA VAL A 390 31.62 15.22 -13.88
C VAL A 390 30.53 14.68 -12.97
N ALA A 391 29.33 15.28 -12.98
CA ALA A 391 28.17 14.80 -12.22
C ALA A 391 27.81 13.36 -12.61
N PHE A 392 27.74 13.04 -13.90
CA PHE A 392 27.41 11.70 -14.38
C PHE A 392 28.45 10.66 -13.96
N VAL A 393 29.74 10.89 -14.24
CA VAL A 393 30.81 9.93 -13.96
C VAL A 393 30.92 9.67 -12.46
N THR A 394 30.91 10.73 -11.65
CA THR A 394 31.00 10.60 -10.18
C THR A 394 29.75 9.95 -9.58
N SER A 395 28.55 10.24 -10.11
CA SER A 395 27.31 9.55 -9.71
C SER A 395 27.38 8.07 -10.07
N LEU A 396 27.80 7.73 -11.28
CA LEU A 396 27.90 6.34 -11.74
C LEU A 396 28.90 5.54 -10.89
N LEU A 397 30.07 6.11 -10.59
CA LEU A 397 31.07 5.50 -9.71
C LEU A 397 30.51 5.29 -8.29
N PHE A 398 29.83 6.29 -7.72
CA PHE A 398 29.24 6.16 -6.39
C PHE A 398 28.08 5.15 -6.33
N VAL A 399 27.17 5.19 -7.30
CA VAL A 399 26.01 4.29 -7.35
C VAL A 399 26.44 2.85 -7.66
N SER A 400 27.39 2.64 -8.57
CA SER A 400 27.92 1.30 -8.86
C SER A 400 28.64 0.69 -7.66
N THR A 401 29.50 1.45 -6.97
CA THR A 401 30.18 0.98 -5.76
C THR A 401 29.20 0.66 -4.63
N THR A 402 28.17 1.50 -4.43
CA THR A 402 27.15 1.21 -3.41
C THR A 402 26.21 0.07 -3.80
N ALA A 403 25.86 -0.08 -5.08
CA ALA A 403 25.09 -1.23 -5.58
C ALA A 403 25.87 -2.54 -5.46
N ALA A 404 27.18 -2.51 -5.71
CA ALA A 404 28.07 -3.64 -5.47
C ALA A 404 28.11 -4.11 -4.01
N LEU A 405 27.86 -3.20 -3.05
CA LEU A 405 27.77 -3.50 -1.62
C LEU A 405 26.38 -3.99 -1.19
N ALA A 406 25.40 -4.01 -2.09
CA ALA A 406 24.06 -4.49 -1.78
C ALA A 406 24.04 -6.01 -1.61
N GLN A 407 23.25 -6.47 -0.64
CA GLN A 407 23.07 -7.89 -0.38
C GLN A 407 22.05 -8.48 -1.35
N LYS A 408 22.37 -9.63 -1.97
CA LYS A 408 21.61 -10.20 -3.09
C LYS A 408 20.16 -10.52 -2.74
N ASP A 409 19.92 -11.13 -1.57
CA ASP A 409 18.56 -11.55 -1.20
C ASP A 409 17.67 -10.35 -0.84
N LEU A 410 18.24 -9.34 -0.19
CA LEU A 410 17.56 -8.09 0.16
C LEU A 410 17.29 -7.24 -1.08
N LEU A 411 18.25 -7.17 -2.00
CA LEU A 411 18.08 -6.54 -3.30
C LEU A 411 16.97 -7.23 -4.10
N ARG A 412 16.92 -8.57 -4.13
CA ARG A 412 15.84 -9.30 -4.80
C ARG A 412 14.48 -8.98 -4.15
N LEU A 413 14.40 -8.99 -2.83
CA LEU A 413 13.18 -8.65 -2.10
C LEU A 413 12.72 -7.21 -2.41
N LEU A 414 13.67 -6.29 -2.50
CA LEU A 414 13.46 -4.88 -2.80
C LEU A 414 13.02 -4.65 -4.25
N LEU A 415 13.64 -5.32 -5.22
CA LEU A 415 13.29 -5.22 -6.64
C LEU A 415 11.89 -5.78 -6.94
N TRP A 416 11.45 -6.78 -6.17
CA TRP A 416 10.07 -7.29 -6.24
C TRP A 416 9.08 -6.52 -5.37
N ASN A 417 9.53 -5.50 -4.64
CA ASN A 417 8.64 -4.65 -3.87
C ASN A 417 7.90 -3.69 -4.82
N PHE A 418 6.57 -3.74 -4.79
CA PHE A 418 5.73 -2.87 -5.59
C PHE A 418 6.11 -1.39 -5.44
N ASP A 419 6.42 -0.94 -4.23
CA ASP A 419 6.66 0.47 -3.96
C ASP A 419 7.92 0.97 -4.67
N VAL A 420 8.96 0.11 -4.72
CA VAL A 420 10.22 0.38 -5.42
C VAL A 420 10.03 0.29 -6.92
N LEU A 421 9.34 -0.73 -7.41
CA LEU A 421 9.03 -0.90 -8.82
C LEU A 421 8.21 0.29 -9.35
N PHE A 422 7.17 0.70 -8.61
CA PHE A 422 6.33 1.84 -8.94
C PHE A 422 7.15 3.13 -8.98
N SER A 423 7.92 3.43 -7.93
CA SER A 423 8.81 4.60 -7.91
C SER A 423 9.81 4.60 -9.07
N THR A 424 10.43 3.45 -9.36
CA THR A 424 11.42 3.31 -10.44
C THR A 424 10.79 3.60 -11.80
N VAL A 425 9.62 3.02 -12.09
CA VAL A 425 8.89 3.24 -13.35
C VAL A 425 8.46 4.70 -13.50
N GLN A 426 7.99 5.35 -12.43
CA GLN A 426 7.64 6.78 -12.50
C GLN A 426 8.87 7.65 -12.78
N ALA A 427 9.99 7.38 -12.12
CA ALA A 427 11.23 8.13 -12.31
C ALA A 427 11.89 7.88 -13.66
N THR A 428 11.86 6.66 -14.19
CA THR A 428 12.35 6.39 -15.56
C THR A 428 11.48 7.09 -16.59
N MET A 429 10.16 7.06 -16.44
CA MET A 429 9.25 7.79 -17.33
C MET A 429 9.49 9.30 -17.28
N LEU A 430 9.68 9.88 -16.08
CA LEU A 430 10.06 11.28 -15.97
C LEU A 430 11.42 11.57 -16.63
N ALA A 431 12.43 10.72 -16.41
CA ALA A 431 13.74 10.89 -17.04
C ALA A 431 13.64 10.88 -18.57
N LEU A 432 12.88 9.95 -19.15
CA LEU A 432 12.64 9.89 -20.59
C LEU A 432 11.92 11.15 -21.10
N CYS A 433 10.90 11.63 -20.37
CA CYS A 433 10.23 12.88 -20.72
C CYS A 433 11.19 14.08 -20.68
N LEU A 434 12.05 14.17 -19.67
CA LEU A 434 13.03 15.25 -19.55
C LEU A 434 14.11 15.19 -20.64
N LEU A 435 14.57 13.98 -21.02
CA LEU A 435 15.50 13.79 -22.14
C LEU A 435 14.89 14.27 -23.45
N ASP A 436 13.62 13.94 -23.70
CA ASP A 436 12.90 14.36 -24.90
C ASP A 436 12.65 15.88 -24.92
N LEU A 437 12.18 16.46 -23.80
CA LEU A 437 11.97 17.91 -23.67
C LEU A 437 13.28 18.73 -23.83
N LEU A 438 14.41 18.14 -23.44
CA LEU A 438 15.75 18.72 -23.59
C LEU A 438 16.44 18.30 -24.90
N SER A 439 15.69 17.71 -25.84
CA SER A 439 16.16 17.35 -27.19
C SER A 439 17.40 16.44 -27.22
N TRP A 440 17.57 15.60 -26.19
CA TRP A 440 18.68 14.63 -26.09
C TRP A 440 20.09 15.22 -26.13
N GLY A 441 20.26 16.52 -25.82
CA GLY A 441 21.57 17.16 -25.79
C GLY A 441 22.55 16.44 -24.84
N ALA A 442 23.84 16.35 -25.19
CA ALA A 442 24.81 15.57 -24.40
C ALA A 442 24.92 16.04 -22.94
N ALA A 443 24.93 17.36 -22.72
CA ALA A 443 24.99 17.95 -21.38
C ALA A 443 23.72 17.70 -20.56
N SER A 444 22.54 17.85 -21.18
CA SER A 444 21.24 17.56 -20.57
C SER A 444 21.08 16.08 -20.25
N SER A 445 21.50 15.21 -21.16
CA SER A 445 21.41 13.76 -20.99
C SER A 445 22.24 13.28 -19.80
N CYS A 446 23.47 13.77 -19.66
CA CYS A 446 24.31 13.46 -18.51
C CYS A 446 23.69 13.96 -17.19
N ALA A 447 23.11 15.16 -17.15
CA ALA A 447 22.46 15.71 -15.96
C ALA A 447 21.19 14.93 -15.55
N VAL A 448 20.36 14.54 -16.53
CA VAL A 448 19.16 13.72 -16.30
C VAL A 448 19.52 12.32 -15.80
N ILE A 449 20.52 11.68 -16.41
CA ILE A 449 20.97 10.36 -15.96
C ILE A 449 21.59 10.44 -14.56
N ALA A 450 22.36 11.49 -14.25
CA ALA A 450 22.88 11.71 -12.90
C ALA A 450 21.75 11.84 -11.85
N TRP A 451 20.72 12.64 -12.15
CA TRP A 451 19.52 12.74 -11.31
C TRP A 451 18.82 11.39 -11.12
N TRP A 452 18.66 10.63 -12.21
CA TRP A 452 18.03 9.31 -12.17
C TRP A 452 18.83 8.30 -11.33
N LEU A 453 20.16 8.29 -11.46
CA LEU A 453 21.06 7.45 -10.67
C LEU A 453 20.93 7.75 -9.16
N TRP A 454 20.86 9.04 -8.79
CA TRP A 454 20.63 9.44 -7.40
C TRP A 454 19.28 8.96 -6.88
N PHE A 455 18.23 8.98 -7.71
CA PHE A 455 16.95 8.43 -7.33
C PHE A 455 17.01 6.91 -7.12
N ILE A 456 17.64 6.16 -8.04
CA ILE A 456 17.84 4.71 -7.88
C ILE A 456 18.63 4.41 -6.60
N ARG A 457 19.64 5.22 -6.27
CA ARG A 457 20.42 5.07 -5.04
C ARG A 457 19.56 5.18 -3.78
N LEU A 458 18.57 6.06 -3.75
CA LEU A 458 17.62 6.18 -2.64
C LEU A 458 16.80 4.89 -2.48
N LEU A 459 16.32 4.33 -3.59
CA LEU A 459 15.55 3.09 -3.55
C LEU A 459 16.38 1.92 -3.03
N LEU A 460 17.67 1.87 -3.36
CA LEU A 460 18.62 0.84 -2.93
C LEU A 460 19.10 0.94 -1.48
N LEU A 461 18.68 1.95 -0.70
CA LEU A 461 19.13 2.15 0.68
C LEU A 461 18.90 0.91 1.56
N ASP A 462 17.73 0.30 1.43
CA ASP A 462 17.34 -0.88 2.20
C ASP A 462 18.09 -2.15 1.81
N ALA A 463 18.77 -2.18 0.66
CA ALA A 463 19.55 -3.35 0.23
C ALA A 463 20.93 -3.44 0.90
N LEU A 464 21.33 -2.40 1.65
CA LEU A 464 22.59 -2.35 2.41
C LEU A 464 22.39 -2.95 3.81
N THR A 465 23.28 -3.85 4.20
CA THR A 465 23.24 -4.47 5.53
C THR A 465 23.55 -3.46 6.64
N PRO A 466 23.06 -3.67 7.88
CA PRO A 466 23.30 -2.76 9.00
C PRO A 466 24.79 -2.56 9.31
N SER A 467 25.62 -3.59 9.14
CA SER A 467 27.07 -3.49 9.32
C SER A 467 27.72 -2.52 8.33
N VAL A 468 27.30 -2.57 7.06
CA VAL A 468 27.77 -1.66 6.01
C VAL A 468 27.23 -0.25 6.27
N THR A 469 25.96 -0.12 6.64
CA THR A 469 25.32 1.16 6.93
C THR A 469 25.93 1.85 8.16
N ALA A 470 26.24 1.11 9.22
CA ALA A 470 26.89 1.64 10.43
C ALA A 470 28.34 2.06 10.16
N LYS A 471 29.11 1.25 9.41
CA LYS A 471 30.50 1.59 9.06
C LYS A 471 30.58 2.78 8.12
N LEU A 472 29.71 2.81 7.12
CA LEU A 472 29.77 3.79 6.04
C LEU A 472 28.86 4.99 6.25
N HIS A 473 27.96 5.04 7.24
CA HIS A 473 27.10 6.20 7.56
C HIS A 473 26.25 6.76 6.38
N PHE A 474 26.11 6.02 5.27
CA PHE A 474 25.48 6.51 4.04
C PHE A 474 24.02 6.90 4.17
N ARG A 475 23.32 6.41 5.19
CA ARG A 475 21.92 6.79 5.44
C ARG A 475 21.78 8.29 5.74
N LYS A 476 22.81 8.94 6.31
CA LYS A 476 22.82 10.39 6.52
C LYS A 476 22.81 11.17 5.20
N LEU A 477 23.36 10.60 4.13
CA LEU A 477 23.33 11.21 2.79
C LEU A 477 21.97 11.03 2.09
N ALA A 478 21.09 10.15 2.56
CA ALA A 478 19.80 9.91 1.92
C ALA A 478 18.88 11.15 1.97
N LEU A 479 18.86 11.86 3.10
CA LEU A 479 18.03 13.05 3.29
C LEU A 479 18.37 14.20 2.31
N PRO A 480 19.62 14.66 2.21
CA PRO A 480 19.96 15.70 1.23
C PRO A 480 19.76 15.24 -0.22
N VAL A 481 19.94 13.94 -0.51
CA VAL A 481 19.68 13.39 -1.85
C VAL A 481 18.20 13.46 -2.20
N ILE A 482 17.27 13.03 -1.32
CA ILE A 482 15.83 13.11 -1.62
C ILE A 482 15.37 14.57 -1.76
N ILE A 483 15.88 15.47 -0.93
CA ILE A 483 15.58 16.91 -1.04
C ILE A 483 16.03 17.42 -2.41
N LEU A 484 17.26 17.14 -2.82
CA LEU A 484 17.78 17.58 -4.12
C LEU A 484 16.96 17.01 -5.29
N VAL A 485 16.66 15.71 -5.27
CA VAL A 485 15.87 15.06 -6.32
C VAL A 485 14.49 15.69 -6.45
N LEU A 486 13.81 15.95 -5.33
CA LEU A 486 12.48 16.56 -5.32
C LEU A 486 12.53 18.04 -5.71
N CYS A 487 13.56 18.78 -5.29
CA CYS A 487 13.78 20.16 -5.70
C CYS A 487 14.00 20.28 -7.21
N ILE A 488 14.83 19.40 -7.80
CA ILE A 488 15.07 19.37 -9.25
C ILE A 488 13.76 19.06 -9.98
N ALA A 489 13.02 18.02 -9.56
CA ALA A 489 11.74 17.67 -10.19
C ALA A 489 10.74 18.85 -10.13
N THR A 490 10.64 19.52 -8.98
CA THR A 490 9.78 20.69 -8.78
C THR A 490 10.22 21.86 -9.65
N ALA A 491 11.52 22.15 -9.71
CA ALA A 491 12.07 23.22 -10.53
C ALA A 491 11.80 22.98 -12.03
N CYS A 492 11.95 21.73 -12.49
CA CYS A 492 11.57 21.34 -13.84
C CYS A 492 10.07 21.57 -14.11
N ALA A 493 9.17 21.12 -13.22
CA ALA A 493 7.74 21.35 -13.40
C ALA A 493 7.39 22.85 -13.42
N MET A 494 7.96 23.64 -12.51
CA MET A 494 7.74 25.10 -12.48
C MET A 494 8.21 25.78 -13.77
N LYS A 495 9.37 25.36 -14.30
CA LYS A 495 9.91 25.86 -15.56
C LYS A 495 9.07 25.42 -16.78
N ILE A 496 8.58 24.18 -16.81
CA ILE A 496 7.67 23.70 -17.86
C ILE A 496 6.34 24.48 -17.82
N VAL A 497 5.85 24.81 -16.62
CA VAL A 497 4.62 25.56 -16.37
C VAL A 497 4.76 27.07 -16.64
N SER A 498 5.99 27.59 -16.67
CA SER A 498 6.26 29.02 -16.90
C SER A 498 6.59 29.24 -18.39
N SER A 499 5.56 29.56 -19.19
CA SER A 499 5.53 29.65 -20.68
C SER A 499 6.71 30.26 -21.43
N HIS A 500 7.58 31.00 -20.76
CA HIS A 500 8.51 31.93 -21.38
C HIS A 500 9.90 31.32 -21.63
N ASP A 501 10.14 30.08 -21.23
CA ASP A 501 11.47 29.47 -21.29
C ASP A 501 11.71 28.65 -22.57
N THR A 502 12.72 29.07 -23.34
CA THR A 502 13.22 28.38 -24.55
C THR A 502 13.95 27.06 -24.26
N VAL A 503 14.04 26.66 -22.99
CA VAL A 503 14.80 25.49 -22.54
C VAL A 503 14.10 24.18 -22.86
N PHE A 504 12.77 24.13 -22.71
CA PHE A 504 12.00 22.92 -22.94
C PHE A 504 11.24 23.01 -24.26
N THR A 505 11.55 22.10 -25.18
CA THR A 505 10.81 21.99 -26.44
C THR A 505 9.72 20.94 -26.25
N SER A 506 8.46 21.39 -26.11
CA SER A 506 7.33 20.44 -26.08
C SER A 506 7.20 19.76 -27.43
N ARG A 507 7.04 18.44 -27.42
CA ARG A 507 6.82 17.60 -28.60
C ARG A 507 5.60 16.71 -28.36
N LEU A 508 4.98 16.30 -29.46
CA LEU A 508 3.98 15.25 -29.43
C LEU A 508 4.70 13.93 -29.12
N PHE A 509 4.48 13.38 -27.93
CA PHE A 509 5.16 12.18 -27.47
C PHE A 509 4.60 10.94 -28.16
N PHE A 510 3.27 10.85 -28.21
CA PHE A 510 2.58 9.75 -28.87
C PHE A 510 1.19 10.19 -29.33
N SER A 511 0.82 9.74 -30.53
CA SER A 511 -0.51 9.90 -31.10
C SER A 511 -1.09 8.55 -31.48
N ILE A 512 -2.25 8.21 -30.94
CA ILE A 512 -3.01 7.03 -31.37
C ILE A 512 -4.24 7.51 -32.11
N SER A 513 -4.34 7.19 -33.39
CA SER A 513 -5.56 7.35 -34.18
C SER A 513 -6.32 6.03 -34.23
N LEU A 514 -7.54 5.99 -33.70
CA LEU A 514 -8.45 4.86 -33.95
C LEU A 514 -9.43 5.25 -35.06
N PRO A 515 -9.63 4.39 -36.08
CA PRO A 515 -10.64 4.62 -37.10
C PRO A 515 -12.00 4.87 -36.44
N HIS A 516 -12.69 5.96 -36.82
CA HIS A 516 -14.01 6.37 -36.33
C HIS A 516 -14.11 6.87 -34.86
N LEU A 517 -13.07 6.73 -34.03
CA LEU A 517 -13.08 7.21 -32.63
C LEU A 517 -12.25 8.48 -32.41
N GLY A 518 -11.40 8.87 -33.36
CA GLY A 518 -10.59 10.09 -33.30
C GLY A 518 -9.12 9.85 -32.93
N THR A 519 -8.42 10.94 -32.62
CA THR A 519 -6.99 10.95 -32.27
C THR A 519 -6.78 11.29 -30.80
N TYR A 520 -6.05 10.45 -30.09
CA TYR A 520 -5.52 10.77 -28.77
C TYR A 520 -4.09 11.27 -28.92
N GLU A 521 -3.83 12.49 -28.45
CA GLU A 521 -2.53 13.14 -28.53
C GLU A 521 -2.03 13.45 -27.11
N GLU A 522 -0.87 12.88 -26.75
CA GLU A 522 -0.20 13.18 -25.49
C GLU A 522 1.09 13.94 -25.76
N HIS A 523 1.24 15.11 -25.11
CA HIS A 523 2.41 15.95 -25.24
C HIS A 523 3.41 15.63 -24.12
N THR A 524 4.71 15.72 -24.42
CA THR A 524 5.75 15.39 -23.44
C THR A 524 5.70 16.32 -22.21
N ASN A 525 5.27 17.57 -22.37
CA ASN A 525 5.17 18.54 -21.26
C ASN A 525 4.05 18.18 -20.26
N THR A 526 2.86 17.81 -20.72
CA THR A 526 1.74 17.40 -19.86
C THR A 526 2.09 16.11 -19.13
N LEU A 527 2.67 15.14 -19.84
CA LEU A 527 3.15 13.90 -19.26
C LEU A 527 4.24 14.14 -18.20
N ALA A 528 5.22 15.01 -18.48
CA ALA A 528 6.29 15.35 -17.53
C ALA A 528 5.73 15.96 -16.24
N VAL A 529 4.83 16.94 -16.33
CA VAL A 529 4.19 17.58 -15.16
C VAL A 529 3.41 16.56 -14.32
N GLN A 530 2.67 15.66 -14.96
CA GLN A 530 1.96 14.57 -14.29
C GLN A 530 2.92 13.62 -13.54
N ARG A 531 4.05 13.23 -14.16
CA ARG A 531 5.05 12.38 -13.52
C ARG A 531 5.75 13.09 -12.36
N VAL A 532 6.04 14.38 -12.48
CA VAL A 532 6.58 15.18 -11.37
C VAL A 532 5.60 15.19 -10.19
N ALA A 533 4.31 15.47 -10.44
CA ALA A 533 3.30 15.45 -9.37
C ALA A 533 3.23 14.08 -8.68
N THR A 534 3.32 12.98 -9.45
CA THR A 534 3.38 11.62 -8.89
C THR A 534 4.62 11.42 -8.02
N ILE A 535 5.79 11.81 -8.51
CA ILE A 535 7.07 11.59 -7.83
C ILE A 535 7.13 12.41 -6.54
N ILE A 536 6.71 13.68 -6.58
CA ILE A 536 6.68 14.54 -5.40
C ILE A 536 5.68 13.97 -4.39
N GLY A 537 4.45 13.69 -4.81
CA GLY A 537 3.42 13.13 -3.92
C GLY A 537 3.87 11.79 -3.33
N TRP A 538 4.22 10.82 -4.17
CA TRP A 538 4.56 9.48 -3.70
C TRP A 538 5.82 9.43 -2.82
N ASN A 539 6.86 10.22 -3.14
CA ASN A 539 8.13 10.18 -2.42
C ASN A 539 8.23 11.22 -1.30
N ALA A 540 7.23 12.10 -1.09
CA ALA A 540 7.16 12.96 0.10
C ALA A 540 7.15 12.14 1.40
N ARG A 541 6.63 10.91 1.36
CA ARG A 541 6.74 9.97 2.49
C ARG A 541 8.19 9.66 2.85
N LEU A 542 9.06 9.47 1.86
CA LEU A 542 10.46 9.14 2.10
C LEU A 542 11.17 10.30 2.78
N LEU A 543 10.83 11.54 2.42
CA LEU A 543 11.33 12.73 3.09
C LEU A 543 10.93 12.74 4.56
N PHE A 544 9.65 12.47 4.86
CA PHE A 544 9.15 12.43 6.23
C PHE A 544 9.79 11.29 7.04
N GLU A 545 9.84 10.08 6.48
CA GLU A 545 10.43 8.90 7.14
C GLU A 545 11.94 9.07 7.37
N LEU A 546 12.68 9.61 6.39
CA LEU A 546 14.11 9.88 6.56
C LEU A 546 14.41 11.00 7.57
N ALA A 547 13.48 11.93 7.77
CA ALA A 547 13.63 13.04 8.71
C ALA A 547 13.25 12.66 10.15
N VAL A 548 12.25 11.80 10.33
CA VAL A 548 11.63 11.52 11.64
C VAL A 548 11.96 10.12 12.19
N ASP A 549 12.15 9.12 11.33
CA ASP A 549 12.28 7.73 11.78
C ASP A 549 13.72 7.33 12.15
N ASP A 550 13.82 6.26 12.96
CA ASP A 550 15.08 5.70 13.42
C ASP A 550 15.94 5.20 12.22
N PRO A 551 17.23 5.57 12.14
CA PRO A 551 18.14 5.15 11.07
C PRO A 551 18.39 3.63 10.99
N ASN A 552 17.89 2.83 11.93
CA ASN A 552 17.99 1.37 11.89
C ASN A 552 16.74 0.69 11.30
N GLN A 553 15.65 1.43 11.04
CA GLN A 553 14.41 0.87 10.47
C GLN A 553 14.50 0.77 8.95
N LEU A 554 14.08 -0.34 8.37
CA LEU A 554 13.97 -0.48 6.92
C LEU A 554 12.77 0.33 6.40
N ILE A 555 12.95 1.03 5.27
CA ILE A 555 12.00 1.98 4.71
C ILE A 555 10.98 1.27 3.81
N PHE A 556 11.47 0.48 2.84
CA PHE A 556 10.67 -0.22 1.85
C PHE A 556 10.33 -1.65 2.28
N ILE A 557 11.24 -2.31 3.02
CA ILE A 557 11.09 -3.70 3.42
C ILE A 557 10.25 -3.77 4.69
N CYS A 558 8.94 -3.92 4.50
CA CYS A 558 7.97 -4.13 5.58
C CYS A 558 7.34 -5.51 5.46
N ARG A 559 6.94 -6.13 6.58
CA ARG A 559 6.14 -7.36 6.54
C ARG A 559 4.65 -7.09 6.68
N ARG A 560 3.85 -8.04 6.22
CA ARG A 560 2.39 -7.98 6.33
C ARG A 560 1.94 -8.29 7.75
N ILE A 561 0.87 -7.63 8.14
CA ILE A 561 0.18 -7.82 9.41
C ILE A 561 -1.15 -8.53 9.14
N GLU A 562 -1.58 -9.37 10.06
CA GLU A 562 -2.86 -10.06 10.03
C GLU A 562 -3.57 -9.89 11.37
N TYR A 563 -4.89 -9.89 11.35
CA TYR A 563 -5.69 -9.98 12.56
C TYR A 563 -6.78 -11.03 12.39
N VAL A 564 -7.22 -11.60 13.52
CA VAL A 564 -8.30 -12.58 13.53
C VAL A 564 -9.60 -11.83 13.80
N SER A 565 -10.55 -11.90 12.88
CA SER A 565 -11.90 -11.39 13.11
C SER A 565 -12.73 -12.47 13.80
N PRO A 566 -13.23 -12.24 15.04
CA PRO A 566 -14.22 -13.11 15.65
C PRO A 566 -15.62 -12.92 15.06
N PHE A 567 -15.83 -11.87 14.25
CA PHE A 567 -17.10 -11.55 13.64
C PHE A 567 -17.26 -12.26 12.31
N LEU A 568 -18.47 -12.79 12.08
CA LEU A 568 -18.90 -13.34 10.79
C LEU A 568 -18.88 -12.25 9.71
N THR A 569 -18.53 -12.66 8.50
CA THR A 569 -18.70 -11.79 7.33
C THR A 569 -20.17 -11.78 6.93
N PHE A 570 -20.69 -10.64 6.48
CA PHE A 570 -22.10 -10.53 6.09
C PHE A 570 -22.47 -11.35 4.84
N SER A 571 -21.49 -11.97 4.19
CA SER A 571 -21.69 -12.85 3.03
C SER A 571 -21.91 -14.32 3.42
N GLU A 572 -21.65 -14.68 4.67
CA GLU A 572 -21.84 -16.04 5.17
C GLU A 572 -23.23 -16.22 5.78
N PRO A 573 -23.87 -17.38 5.55
CA PRO A 573 -25.15 -17.68 6.19
C PRO A 573 -24.97 -17.74 7.72
N LEU A 574 -25.93 -17.18 8.47
CA LEU A 574 -25.90 -17.29 9.93
C LEU A 574 -25.92 -18.78 10.33
N PRO A 575 -25.05 -19.21 11.26
CA PRO A 575 -25.10 -20.56 11.80
C PRO A 575 -26.45 -20.84 12.46
N THR A 576 -26.97 -22.05 12.23
CA THR A 576 -28.33 -22.48 12.58
C THR A 576 -28.65 -22.30 14.08
N ASP A 577 -27.66 -22.38 14.96
CA ASP A 577 -27.84 -22.21 16.41
C ASP A 577 -28.18 -20.77 16.83
N GLN A 578 -27.71 -19.74 16.10
CA GLN A 578 -28.11 -18.35 16.34
C GLN A 578 -29.49 -18.02 15.75
N GLN A 579 -30.00 -18.81 14.80
CA GLN A 579 -31.36 -18.67 14.29
C GLN A 579 -32.40 -19.23 15.28
N GLN A 580 -32.01 -20.11 16.20
CA GLN A 580 -32.91 -20.68 17.21
C GLN A 580 -33.20 -19.73 18.39
N ILE A 581 -32.43 -18.65 18.58
CA ILE A 581 -32.75 -17.56 19.54
C ILE A 581 -33.77 -16.59 18.91
N LEU A 582 -34.79 -17.15 18.26
CA LEU A 582 -36.01 -16.42 17.92
C LEU A 582 -36.94 -16.62 19.14
N PRO A 583 -37.42 -15.57 19.82
CA PRO A 583 -38.56 -15.76 20.70
C PRO A 583 -39.70 -16.27 19.80
N LYS A 584 -40.09 -17.53 19.97
CA LYS A 584 -41.30 -18.12 19.35
C LYS A 584 -42.52 -17.37 19.87
N ARG A 585 -42.74 -16.16 19.37
CA ARG A 585 -43.85 -15.30 19.76
C ARG A 585 -44.86 -15.20 18.61
N THR A 586 -45.21 -16.34 18.01
CA THR A 586 -46.45 -16.57 17.24
C THR A 586 -46.50 -18.01 16.73
N GLN A 587 -46.58 -18.98 17.64
CA GLN A 587 -47.05 -20.31 17.27
C GLN A 587 -47.81 -20.94 18.43
N ARG A 588 -48.92 -20.29 18.80
CA ARG A 588 -49.84 -20.79 19.82
C ARG A 588 -51.29 -20.71 19.34
N TRP A 589 -51.57 -21.28 18.17
CA TRP A 589 -52.92 -21.75 17.79
C TRP A 589 -52.78 -22.87 16.75
N ARG A 590 -52.36 -24.05 17.20
CA ARG A 590 -52.67 -25.29 16.48
C ARG A 590 -53.24 -26.27 17.49
N ARG A 591 -54.53 -26.55 17.32
CA ARG A 591 -55.32 -27.50 18.11
C ARG A 591 -54.55 -28.81 18.27
N LYS A 592 -54.56 -29.31 19.51
CA LYS A 592 -54.16 -30.68 19.86
C LYS A 592 -54.97 -31.66 19.01
N GLN A 593 -54.28 -32.55 18.33
CA GLN A 593 -54.81 -33.84 17.90
C GLN A 593 -53.81 -34.89 18.40
N PRO A 594 -54.21 -35.83 19.27
CA PRO A 594 -53.29 -36.81 19.83
C PRO A 594 -52.88 -37.85 18.78
N GLN A 595 -51.63 -38.28 18.90
CA GLN A 595 -50.93 -39.23 18.04
C GLN A 595 -51.60 -40.61 18.03
N ALA A 596 -51.63 -41.25 16.86
CA ALA A 596 -51.62 -42.70 16.77
C ALA A 596 -50.17 -43.15 16.58
N ILE A 597 -49.70 -43.94 17.55
CA ILE A 597 -48.42 -44.63 17.58
C ILE A 597 -48.52 -45.77 16.57
N VAL A 598 -47.66 -45.79 15.55
CA VAL A 598 -47.36 -47.00 14.78
C VAL A 598 -45.86 -47.23 14.88
N VAL A 599 -45.52 -48.19 15.74
CA VAL A 599 -44.20 -48.83 15.82
C VAL A 599 -44.13 -49.86 14.72
N VAL A 600 -43.15 -49.77 13.82
CA VAL A 600 -42.69 -50.90 13.00
C VAL A 600 -41.15 -50.88 12.96
N PRO A 601 -40.48 -52.04 13.11
CA PRO A 601 -39.12 -52.13 13.63
C PRO A 601 -38.03 -52.00 12.56
N GLN A 602 -36.85 -51.58 13.00
CA GLN A 602 -35.60 -51.70 12.26
C GLN A 602 -35.22 -53.17 12.05
N ILE A 603 -34.89 -53.54 10.81
CA ILE A 603 -34.15 -54.76 10.47
C ILE A 603 -32.70 -54.34 10.15
N PRO A 604 -31.68 -54.90 10.82
CA PRO A 604 -30.29 -54.70 10.46
C PRO A 604 -29.85 -55.73 9.42
N ARG A 605 -29.02 -55.33 8.45
CA ARG A 605 -28.22 -56.27 7.66
C ARG A 605 -26.75 -55.88 7.63
N SER A 606 -25.99 -56.68 8.38
CA SER A 606 -24.63 -57.19 8.16
C SER A 606 -24.20 -57.19 6.69
N SER A 607 -23.04 -56.64 6.34
CA SER A 607 -21.69 -57.25 6.35
C SER A 607 -21.40 -58.18 5.17
N ASP A 608 -20.18 -57.98 4.66
CA ASP A 608 -19.35 -58.86 3.83
C ASP A 608 -19.65 -59.00 2.33
N SER A 609 -18.73 -58.54 1.50
CA SER A 609 -17.72 -59.44 0.89
C SER A 609 -16.88 -58.72 -0.18
N LYS A 610 -15.59 -59.01 -0.14
CA LYS A 610 -14.56 -58.75 -1.16
C LYS A 610 -14.88 -59.49 -2.48
N ALA A 611 -14.43 -58.95 -3.61
CA ALA A 611 -13.63 -59.68 -4.60
C ALA A 611 -13.18 -58.75 -5.75
N ASN A 612 -11.88 -58.81 -6.05
CA ASN A 612 -11.24 -58.32 -7.26
C ASN A 612 -11.72 -59.10 -8.49
N VAL A 613 -11.60 -58.52 -9.69
CA VAL A 613 -10.81 -59.03 -10.84
C VAL A 613 -11.04 -58.11 -12.06
N ALA A 614 -9.95 -57.87 -12.78
CA ALA A 614 -9.82 -57.07 -13.98
C ALA A 614 -10.30 -57.82 -15.24
N ASP A 615 -10.76 -57.08 -16.26
CA ASP A 615 -10.26 -57.08 -17.64
C ASP A 615 -11.25 -56.31 -18.56
N GLY A 616 -10.73 -55.43 -19.41
CA GLY A 616 -11.51 -54.64 -20.39
C GLY A 616 -11.79 -55.44 -21.68
N PRO A 617 -11.88 -54.80 -22.87
CA PRO A 617 -12.53 -53.53 -23.23
C PRO A 617 -13.53 -53.70 -24.41
N ALA A 618 -14.48 -52.78 -24.62
CA ALA A 618 -15.10 -52.52 -25.94
C ALA A 618 -16.04 -51.28 -25.94
N THR A 619 -15.57 -50.22 -26.61
CA THR A 619 -16.23 -49.45 -27.70
C THR A 619 -17.76 -49.31 -27.86
N PHE A 620 -18.16 -48.05 -28.17
CA PHE A 620 -19.33 -47.54 -28.94
C PHE A 620 -20.73 -47.75 -28.31
N VAL A 621 -21.69 -46.80 -28.23
CA VAL A 621 -22.26 -45.85 -29.21
C VAL A 621 -22.96 -44.68 -28.47
N THR A 622 -23.04 -43.54 -29.16
CA THR A 622 -23.77 -42.29 -28.91
C THR A 622 -25.25 -42.37 -28.53
N GLY A 623 -25.70 -41.34 -27.80
CA GLY A 623 -27.07 -40.85 -27.67
C GLY A 623 -27.05 -39.44 -27.11
#